data_AF-A0A0V1NB34-F1
#
_entry.id   AF-A0A0V1NB34-F1
#
_cell.length_a   1.000
_cell.length_b   1.000
_cell.length_c   1.000
_cell.angle_alpha   90.00
_cell.angle_beta   90.00
_cell.angle_gamma   90.00
#
_symmetry.space_group_name_H-M   'P 1'
#
loop_
_entity.id
_entity.type
_entity.pdbx_description
1 polymer ?
#
loop_
_entity_poly.entity_id
_entity_poly.type
_entity_poly.pdbx_seq_one_letter_code
_entity_poly.pdbx_strand_id
1 'polypeptide(L)'
;MSEDASYAVAPVRAESPHSEVMAHHPAHEAMEKMLSSEQESSGKHRSALAVILREFADVLSTSDEDLGRTSVVRHAIHTGDAKSVRCSPRRIPYHQRAQVESLLDEMLRQD
;
A
#
# COMPACT_ATOMS: atom_id res chain seq x y z
N MET A 1 -20.26 -12.17 37.93
CA MET A 1 -19.45 -10.99 38.29
C MET A 1 -18.16 -11.06 37.49
N SER A 2 -17.74 -9.92 36.96
CA SER A 2 -16.42 -9.61 36.40
C SER A 2 -16.15 -10.08 34.96
N GLU A 3 -15.65 -9.29 34.02
CA GLU A 3 -15.23 -7.87 33.94
C GLU A 3 -15.18 -7.53 32.43
N ASP A 4 -15.91 -6.51 31.97
CA ASP A 4 -15.74 -5.95 30.63
C ASP A 4 -14.43 -5.14 30.61
N ALA A 5 -13.35 -5.76 30.14
CA ALA A 5 -12.09 -5.07 29.92
C ALA A 5 -12.22 -4.18 28.67
N SER A 6 -12.66 -2.94 28.88
CA SER A 6 -12.62 -1.88 27.88
C SER A 6 -11.16 -1.62 27.46
N TYR A 7 -10.78 -2.13 26.29
CA TYR A 7 -9.49 -1.83 25.68
C TYR A 7 -9.57 -0.44 25.03
N ALA A 8 -9.18 0.58 25.77
CA ALA A 8 -8.99 1.91 25.22
C ALA A 8 -7.73 1.93 24.35
N VAL A 9 -7.91 2.03 23.03
CA VAL A 9 -6.83 2.22 22.06
C VAL A 9 -6.39 3.68 22.12
N ALA A 10 -5.16 3.93 22.58
CA ALA A 10 -4.57 5.26 22.51
C ALA A 10 -4.34 5.67 21.04
N PRO A 11 -4.59 6.95 20.66
CA PRO A 11 -4.32 7.41 19.30
C PRO A 11 -2.81 7.38 19.07
N VAL A 12 -2.36 6.45 18.22
CA VAL A 12 -0.97 6.35 17.80
C VAL A 12 -0.72 7.51 16.83
N ARG A 13 0.04 8.49 17.30
CA ARG A 13 0.55 9.58 16.46
C ARG A 13 1.61 8.97 15.54
N ALA A 14 1.29 8.83 14.26
CA ALA A 14 2.25 8.42 13.24
C ALA A 14 3.20 9.59 13.01
N GLU A 15 4.34 9.60 13.71
CA GLU A 15 5.44 10.48 13.34
C GLU A 15 6.10 9.84 12.11
N SER A 16 5.94 10.47 10.95
CA SER A 16 6.51 10.04 9.66
C SER A 16 8.02 10.26 9.66
N PRO A 17 8.86 9.20 9.66
CA PRO A 17 10.30 9.34 9.76
C PRO A 17 10.95 9.25 8.37
N HIS A 18 10.52 10.08 7.42
CA HIS A 18 11.19 10.17 6.11
C HIS A 18 11.26 11.61 5.59
N SER A 19 11.75 12.51 6.44
CA SER A 19 12.35 13.77 5.99
C SER A 19 13.83 13.53 5.72
N GLU A 20 14.19 12.87 4.62
CA GLU A 20 15.55 12.98 4.09
C GLU A 20 15.64 12.56 2.62
N VAL A 21 16.11 13.51 1.80
CA VAL A 21 16.55 13.43 0.40
C VAL A 21 15.43 13.37 -0.66
N MET A 22 15.32 14.46 -1.43
CA MET A 22 14.55 14.59 -2.67
C MET A 22 15.13 13.69 -3.77
N ALA A 23 15.03 12.37 -3.61
CA ALA A 23 15.10 11.47 -4.74
C ALA A 23 13.90 11.77 -5.66
N HIS A 24 14.08 11.70 -6.98
CA HIS A 24 12.98 11.76 -7.93
C HIS A 24 12.01 10.61 -7.63
N HIS A 25 11.00 10.87 -6.80
CA HIS A 25 10.02 9.88 -6.39
C HIS A 25 9.07 9.65 -7.57
N PRO A 26 8.84 8.41 -8.02
CA PRO A 26 7.88 8.09 -9.08
C PRO A 26 6.49 8.73 -8.82
N ALA A 27 6.14 8.91 -7.56
CA ALA A 27 4.94 9.62 -7.12
C ALA A 27 4.85 11.05 -7.67
N HIS A 28 5.96 11.79 -7.78
CA HIS A 28 5.95 13.15 -8.32
C HIS A 28 5.56 13.18 -9.79
N GLU A 29 6.05 12.23 -10.60
CA GLU A 29 5.69 12.13 -12.02
C GLU A 29 4.22 11.70 -12.19
N ALA A 30 3.77 10.74 -11.38
CA ALA A 30 2.37 10.31 -11.36
C ALA A 30 1.41 11.45 -10.98
N MET A 31 1.76 12.23 -9.95
CA MET A 31 0.97 13.39 -9.52
C MET A 31 0.92 14.49 -10.60
N GLU A 32 2.02 14.77 -11.29
CA GLU A 32 2.05 15.72 -12.42
C GLU A 32 1.20 15.24 -13.61
N LYS A 33 1.16 13.92 -13.85
CA LYS A 33 0.27 13.32 -14.84
C LYS A 33 -1.20 13.50 -14.46
N MET A 34 -1.56 13.29 -13.19
CA MET A 34 -2.93 13.53 -12.67
C MET A 34 -3.32 15.01 -12.82
N LEU A 35 -2.43 15.93 -12.49
CA LEU A 35 -2.66 17.37 -12.66
C LEU A 35 -2.82 17.77 -14.13
N SER A 36 -2.15 17.06 -15.04
CA SER A 36 -2.19 17.31 -16.48
C SER A 36 -3.44 16.73 -17.17
N SER A 37 -4.04 15.66 -16.63
CA SER A 37 -5.30 15.10 -17.15
C SER A 37 -6.55 15.91 -16.80
N GLU A 38 -6.49 16.78 -15.78
CA GLU A 38 -7.60 17.65 -15.35
C GLU A 38 -7.81 18.82 -16.33
N GLN A 39 -8.33 18.54 -17.53
CA GLN A 39 -8.57 19.53 -18.60
C GLN A 39 -9.69 20.54 -18.28
N GLU A 40 -10.61 20.23 -17.37
CA GLU A 40 -11.79 21.08 -17.06
C GLU A 40 -11.68 21.89 -15.77
N SER A 41 -10.57 21.77 -15.04
CA SER A 41 -10.42 22.49 -13.77
C SER A 41 -9.95 23.94 -13.98
N SER A 42 -10.64 24.90 -13.35
CA SER A 42 -10.16 26.29 -13.27
C SER A 42 -8.80 26.34 -12.55
N GLY A 43 -7.89 27.24 -12.96
CA GLY A 43 -6.51 27.30 -12.42
C GLY A 43 -6.41 27.38 -10.88
N LYS A 44 -7.44 27.91 -10.20
CA LYS A 44 -7.52 27.90 -8.72
C LYS A 44 -7.70 26.49 -8.16
N HIS A 45 -8.51 25.66 -8.80
CA HIS A 45 -8.77 24.28 -8.41
C HIS A 45 -7.56 23.39 -8.68
N ARG A 46 -6.87 23.60 -9.82
CA ARG A 46 -5.62 22.88 -10.12
C ARG A 46 -4.51 23.19 -9.10
N SER A 47 -4.39 24.44 -8.68
CA SER A 47 -3.44 24.84 -7.63
C SER A 47 -3.78 24.19 -6.28
N ALA A 48 -5.06 24.21 -5.88
CA ALA A 48 -5.50 23.57 -4.65
C ALA A 48 -5.27 22.05 -4.67
N LEU A 49 -5.54 21.39 -5.79
CA LEU A 49 -5.29 19.96 -5.99
C LEU A 49 -3.80 19.63 -5.86
N ALA A 50 -2.92 20.44 -6.46
CA ALA A 50 -1.48 20.24 -6.36
C ALA A 50 -0.98 20.36 -4.91
N VAL A 51 -1.55 21.28 -4.12
CA VAL A 51 -1.23 21.39 -2.69
C VAL A 51 -1.65 20.12 -1.94
N ILE A 52 -2.88 19.65 -2.16
CA ILE A 52 -3.41 18.45 -1.49
C ILE A 52 -2.59 17.20 -1.84
N LEU A 53 -2.30 16.98 -3.12
CA LEU A 53 -1.55 15.81 -3.56
C LEU A 53 -0.13 15.81 -2.96
N ARG A 54 0.52 16.97 -2.85
CA ARG A 54 1.83 17.11 -2.21
C ARG A 54 1.78 16.91 -0.70
N GLU A 55 0.71 17.36 -0.05
CA GLU A 55 0.52 17.23 1.40
C GLU A 55 0.33 15.78 1.82
N PHE A 56 -0.38 14.98 1.01
CA PHE A 56 -0.67 13.57 1.29
C PHE A 56 0.12 12.59 0.42
N ALA A 57 1.25 13.02 -0.14
CA ALA A 57 2.05 12.24 -1.07
C ALA A 57 2.61 10.93 -0.46
N ASP A 58 2.72 10.87 0.86
CA ASP A 58 3.19 9.71 1.63
C ASP A 58 2.09 8.67 1.93
N VAL A 59 0.81 9.05 1.77
CA VAL A 59 -0.35 8.18 2.03
C VAL A 59 -1.00 7.68 0.74
N LEU A 60 -0.83 8.42 -0.36
CA LEU A 60 -1.45 8.11 -1.64
C LEU A 60 -0.58 7.15 -2.46
N SER A 61 -1.13 5.99 -2.79
CA SER A 61 -0.52 5.07 -3.75
C SER A 61 -0.51 5.70 -5.15
N THR A 62 0.67 5.74 -5.77
CA THR A 62 0.85 6.31 -7.12
C THR A 62 1.16 5.28 -8.20
N SER A 63 1.39 4.03 -7.82
CA SER A 63 1.54 2.88 -8.71
C SER A 63 1.08 1.59 -8.02
N ASP A 64 0.81 0.55 -8.81
CA ASP A 64 0.43 -0.78 -8.29
C ASP A 64 1.54 -1.43 -7.42
N GLU A 65 2.77 -0.93 -7.58
CA GLU A 65 3.98 -1.34 -6.89
C GLU A 65 4.18 -0.56 -5.56
N ASP A 66 3.31 0.40 -5.24
CA ASP A 66 3.39 1.22 -4.02
C ASP A 66 2.66 0.53 -2.85
N LEU A 67 3.16 -0.66 -2.47
CA LEU A 67 2.59 -1.46 -1.40
C LEU A 67 3.06 -0.96 -0.03
N GLY A 68 2.11 -0.47 0.78
CA GLY A 68 2.38 -0.02 2.14
C GLY A 68 2.79 -1.16 3.10
N ARG A 69 3.73 -0.88 4.01
CA ARG A 69 4.14 -1.79 5.09
C ARG A 69 4.14 -1.04 6.42
N THR A 70 3.54 -1.62 7.47
CA THR A 70 3.52 -1.03 8.81
C THR A 70 4.19 -1.96 9.82
N SER A 71 4.96 -1.38 10.75
CA SER A 71 5.61 -2.09 11.85
C SER A 71 4.83 -2.00 13.18
N VAL A 72 3.73 -1.25 13.19
CA VAL A 72 2.91 -0.96 14.39
C VAL A 72 2.35 -2.23 15.01
N VAL A 73 1.92 -3.18 14.18
CA VAL A 73 1.40 -4.47 14.63
C VAL A 73 2.07 -5.58 13.85
N ARG A 74 2.63 -6.55 14.57
CA ARG A 74 3.04 -7.84 14.00
C ARG A 74 1.97 -8.86 14.33
N HIS A 75 1.27 -9.35 13.31
CA HIS A 75 0.23 -10.35 13.49
C HIS A 75 0.84 -11.75 13.66
N ALA A 76 0.28 -12.54 14.57
CA ALA A 76 0.62 -13.95 14.74
C ALA A 76 -0.62 -14.80 14.41
N ILE A 77 -0.43 -15.83 13.58
CA ILE A 77 -1.49 -16.80 13.29
C ILE A 77 -1.40 -17.92 14.34
N HIS A 78 -2.38 -17.97 15.25
CA HIS A 78 -2.42 -18.98 16.32
C HIS A 78 -3.05 -20.29 15.82
N THR A 79 -2.21 -21.21 15.36
CA THR A 79 -2.64 -22.53 14.85
C THR A 79 -2.96 -23.53 15.98
N GLY A 80 -2.59 -23.24 17.22
CA GLY A 80 -2.78 -24.16 18.37
C GLY A 80 -2.08 -25.50 18.14
N ASP A 81 -2.78 -26.60 18.43
CA ASP A 81 -2.27 -27.97 18.23
C ASP A 81 -2.58 -28.54 16.83
N ALA A 82 -3.09 -27.72 15.90
CA ALA A 82 -3.43 -28.20 14.57
C ALA A 82 -2.16 -28.58 13.78
N LYS A 83 -2.19 -29.79 13.21
CA LYS A 83 -1.10 -30.31 12.38
C LYS A 83 -1.12 -29.65 11.00
N SER A 84 0.06 -29.50 10.40
CA SER A 84 0.17 -29.02 9.02
C SER A 84 -0.53 -29.97 8.03
N VAL A 85 -1.19 -29.40 7.03
CA VAL A 85 -1.89 -30.14 5.99
C VAL A 85 -1.22 -29.85 4.65
N ARG A 86 -0.73 -30.91 3.98
CA ARG A 86 -0.15 -30.79 2.65
C ARG A 86 -1.23 -30.98 1.58
N CYS A 87 -1.48 -29.94 0.81
CA CYS A 87 -2.32 -29.98 -0.38
C CYS A 87 -1.43 -29.94 -1.63
N SER A 88 -1.66 -30.82 -2.61
CA SER A 88 -0.95 -30.74 -3.89
C SER A 88 -1.41 -29.50 -4.68
N PRO A 89 -0.50 -28.72 -5.29
CA PRO A 89 -0.90 -27.61 -6.13
C PRO A 89 -1.76 -28.08 -7.31
N ARG A 90 -2.80 -27.31 -7.65
CA ARG A 90 -3.60 -27.57 -8.85
C ARG A 90 -2.91 -26.99 -10.07
N ARG A 91 -3.07 -27.65 -11.22
CA ARG A 91 -2.46 -27.23 -12.49
C ARG A 91 -3.06 -25.89 -12.96
N ILE A 92 -2.20 -24.94 -13.29
CA ILE A 92 -2.58 -23.69 -13.96
C ILE A 92 -2.85 -23.97 -15.45
N PRO A 93 -4.00 -23.53 -16.00
CA PRO A 93 -4.30 -23.61 -17.44
C PRO A 93 -3.21 -22.96 -18.29
N TYR A 94 -2.89 -23.56 -19.44
CA TYR A 94 -1.75 -23.14 -20.26
C TYR A 94 -1.78 -21.65 -20.63
N HIS A 95 -2.95 -21.14 -21.03
CA HIS A 95 -3.13 -19.75 -21.45
C HIS A 95 -3.00 -18.72 -20.30
N GLN A 96 -3.04 -19.15 -19.04
CA GLN A 96 -2.87 -18.27 -17.87
C GLN A 96 -1.44 -18.28 -17.33
N ARG A 97 -0.59 -19.24 -17.74
CA ARG A 97 0.74 -19.44 -17.13
C ARG A 97 1.60 -18.19 -17.17
N ALA A 98 1.71 -17.54 -18.32
CA ALA A 98 2.52 -16.35 -18.49
C ALA A 98 2.05 -15.18 -17.61
N GLN A 99 0.73 -15.01 -17.46
CA GLN A 99 0.18 -13.97 -16.59
C GLN A 99 0.49 -14.26 -15.12
N VAL A 100 0.31 -15.51 -14.68
CA VAL A 100 0.63 -15.91 -13.30
C VAL A 100 2.12 -15.73 -13.00
N GLU A 101 2.99 -16.11 -13.94
CA GLU A 101 4.43 -15.92 -13.80
C GLU A 101 4.82 -14.44 -13.67
N SER A 102 4.25 -13.57 -14.53
CA SER A 102 4.45 -12.12 -14.43
C SER A 102 4.02 -11.53 -13.08
N LEU A 103 2.87 -11.98 -12.54
CA LEU A 103 2.37 -11.52 -11.25
C LEU A 103 3.25 -12.02 -10.09
N LEU A 104 3.75 -13.26 -10.18
CA LEU A 104 4.68 -13.80 -9.18
C LEU A 104 6.00 -13.03 -9.20
N ASP A 105 6.54 -12.73 -10.39
CA ASP A 105 7.75 -11.94 -10.54
C ASP A 105 7.57 -10.52 -9.98
N GLU A 106 6.39 -9.94 -10.11
CA GLU A 106 6.03 -8.66 -9.49
C GLU A 106 6.06 -8.75 -7.96
N MET A 107 5.36 -9.73 -7.38
CA MET A 107 5.35 -9.93 -5.93
C MET A 107 6.76 -10.18 -5.36
N LEU A 108 7.61 -10.93 -6.06
CA LEU A 108 8.96 -11.28 -5.59
C LEU A 108 9.95 -10.10 -5.66
N ARG A 109 9.72 -9.09 -6.52
CA ARG A 109 10.55 -7.87 -6.53
C ARG A 109 10.33 -6.99 -5.30
N GLN A 110 9.18 -7.13 -4.65
CA GLN A 110 8.66 -6.24 -3.61
C GLN A 110 8.90 -6.74 -2.17
N ASP A 111 9.31 -8.00 -2.00
CA ASP A 111 9.54 -8.64 -0.69
C ASP A 111 10.87 -8.23 -0.02
#